data_AF-Q5A5S9-F1
#
_entry.id   AF-Q5A5S9-F1
#
_cell.length_a   1.000
_cell.length_b   1.000
_cell.length_c   1.000
_cell.angle_alpha   90.00
_cell.angle_beta   90.00
_cell.angle_gamma   90.00
#
_symmetry.space_group_name_H-M   'P 1'
#
loop_
_entity.id
_entity.type
_entity.pdbx_description
1 polymer ?
#
loop_
_entity_poly.entity_id
_entity_poly.type
_entity_poly.pdbx_seq_one_letter_code
_entity_poly.pdbx_strand_id
1 'polypeptide(L)'
;MEELKLDRSTKFLVISIENISKSRLNQLEEWKQLDNPNKSSVDRLNRKIITEVNLNNDDEDNDESGRPSRANTQDTYKLYLEDVSTKKITQAYENEPLRFLRTENTGTPLPIKLGGRLTVLKGASIYNGVLLLTNKNCEYHGIHADDASYVSILNDGVIKKQIELLQL
;
A
#
# COMPACT_ATOMS: atom_id res chain seq x y z
N MET A 1 -9.05 -0.26 27.52
CA MET A 1 -8.05 -0.85 26.60
C MET A 1 -6.78 -0.02 26.72
N GLU A 2 -5.62 -0.64 26.77
CA GLU A 2 -4.37 0.06 27.06
C GLU A 2 -3.70 0.55 25.77
N GLU A 3 -3.55 1.87 25.66
CA GLU A 3 -2.71 2.48 24.63
C GLU A 3 -1.27 2.45 25.13
N LEU A 4 -0.42 1.75 24.40
CA LEU A 4 1.02 1.73 24.65
C LEU A 4 1.73 2.69 23.71
N LYS A 5 2.95 3.09 24.06
CA LYS A 5 3.82 3.87 23.19
C LYS A 5 5.07 3.07 22.89
N LEU A 6 5.54 3.16 21.64
CA LEU A 6 6.82 2.60 21.25
C LEU A 6 7.93 3.22 22.09
N ASP A 7 8.70 2.39 22.79
CA ASP A 7 9.70 2.76 23.79
C ASP A 7 10.98 3.36 23.18
N ARG A 8 11.30 2.95 21.96
CA ARG A 8 12.47 3.39 21.18
C ARG A 8 12.14 3.52 19.69
N SER A 9 12.88 4.35 18.97
CA SER A 9 12.78 4.36 17.51
C SER A 9 13.27 3.04 16.95
N THR A 10 12.50 2.44 16.04
CA THR A 10 12.78 1.12 15.48
C THR A 10 12.76 1.19 13.95
N LYS A 11 13.73 0.52 13.32
CA LYS A 11 13.85 0.43 11.87
C LYS A 11 13.17 -0.83 11.37
N PHE A 12 12.31 -0.67 10.38
CA PHE A 12 11.55 -1.74 9.76
C PHE A 12 11.78 -1.80 8.25
N LEU A 13 11.55 -2.97 7.67
CA LEU A 13 11.30 -3.17 6.25
C LEU A 13 9.80 -3.34 6.01
N VAL A 14 9.25 -2.66 5.01
CA VAL A 14 7.85 -2.83 4.61
C VAL A 14 7.73 -4.09 3.76
N ILE A 15 7.23 -5.19 4.31
CA ILE A 15 7.22 -6.49 3.64
C ILE A 15 5.89 -6.85 2.97
N SER A 16 4.79 -6.22 3.39
CA SER A 16 3.47 -6.36 2.76
C SER A 16 2.63 -5.11 3.01
N ILE A 17 1.74 -4.80 2.06
CA ILE A 17 0.81 -3.68 2.09
C ILE A 17 -0.54 -4.16 1.57
N GLU A 18 -1.60 -3.92 2.34
CA GLU A 18 -2.99 -4.19 2.00
C GLU A 18 -3.75 -2.87 1.94
N ASN A 19 -4.51 -2.64 0.87
CA ASN A 19 -5.48 -1.54 0.82
C ASN A 19 -6.76 -2.00 1.54
N ILE A 20 -7.04 -1.45 2.70
CA ILE A 20 -8.19 -1.84 3.53
C ILE A 20 -9.43 -0.97 3.30
N SER A 21 -9.34 0.03 2.43
CA SER A 21 -10.47 0.87 2.00
C SER A 21 -11.20 0.32 0.76
N LYS A 22 -10.59 -0.61 0.02
CA LYS A 22 -11.19 -1.21 -1.19
C LYS A 22 -11.70 -2.62 -0.92
N SER A 23 -12.78 -3.01 -1.61
CA SER A 23 -13.27 -4.40 -1.57
C SER A 23 -12.22 -5.36 -2.14
N ARG A 24 -12.15 -6.58 -1.58
CA ARG A 24 -11.26 -7.65 -2.06
C ARG A 24 -11.50 -7.99 -3.54
N LEU A 25 -12.75 -7.93 -3.99
CA LEU A 25 -13.15 -8.15 -5.38
C LEU A 25 -12.57 -7.08 -6.32
N ASN A 26 -12.68 -5.79 -5.95
CA ASN A 26 -12.15 -4.70 -6.76
C ASN A 26 -10.61 -4.77 -6.83
N GLN A 27 -9.96 -5.07 -5.70
CA GLN A 27 -8.51 -5.28 -5.67
C GLN A 27 -8.11 -6.43 -6.58
N LEU A 28 -8.81 -7.58 -6.50
CA LEU A 28 -8.52 -8.73 -7.34
C LEU A 28 -8.66 -8.43 -8.84
N GLU A 29 -9.66 -7.64 -9.22
CA GLU A 29 -9.85 -7.23 -10.62
C GLU A 29 -8.71 -6.31 -11.10
N GLU A 30 -8.31 -5.32 -10.29
CA GLU A 30 -7.16 -4.45 -10.59
C GLU A 30 -5.89 -5.27 -10.85
N TRP A 31 -5.61 -6.28 -10.02
CA TRP A 31 -4.45 -7.15 -10.18
C TRP A 31 -4.56 -8.08 -11.40
N LYS A 32 -5.74 -8.66 -11.66
CA LYS A 32 -5.98 -9.51 -12.84
C LYS A 32 -5.85 -8.74 -14.15
N GLN A 33 -6.27 -7.48 -14.17
CA GLN A 33 -6.11 -6.62 -15.33
C GLN A 33 -4.64 -6.39 -15.68
N LEU A 34 -3.75 -6.33 -14.69
CA LEU A 34 -2.30 -6.24 -14.91
C LEU A 34 -1.68 -7.56 -15.37
N ASP A 35 -2.15 -8.71 -14.86
CA ASP A 35 -1.67 -10.03 -15.30
C ASP A 35 -2.07 -10.34 -16.74
N ASN A 36 -3.32 -10.03 -17.12
CA ASN A 36 -3.81 -10.24 -18.47
C ASN A 36 -4.76 -9.12 -18.95
N PRO A 37 -4.20 -8.05 -19.54
CA PRO A 37 -4.99 -6.90 -20.03
C PRO A 37 -6.03 -7.26 -21.11
N ASN A 38 -5.91 -8.42 -21.75
CA ASN A 38 -6.81 -8.86 -22.82
C ASN A 38 -7.99 -9.70 -22.30
N LYS A 39 -7.96 -10.18 -21.04
CA LYS A 39 -9.01 -11.06 -20.48
C LYS A 39 -9.95 -10.37 -19.49
N SER A 40 -9.71 -9.11 -19.12
CA SER A 40 -10.57 -8.38 -18.19
C SER A 40 -11.96 -8.17 -18.81
N SER A 41 -13.01 -8.58 -18.09
CA SER A 41 -14.40 -8.55 -18.59
C SER A 41 -15.03 -7.15 -18.63
N VAL A 42 -14.26 -6.12 -18.28
CA VAL A 42 -14.76 -4.74 -18.31
C VAL A 42 -14.76 -4.26 -19.77
N ASP A 43 -15.97 -4.06 -20.30
CA ASP A 43 -16.20 -3.44 -21.60
C ASP A 43 -15.36 -2.16 -21.72
N ARG A 44 -14.57 -2.04 -22.78
CA ARG A 44 -13.61 -0.95 -23.02
C ARG A 44 -14.27 0.40 -23.32
N LEU A 45 -15.50 0.62 -22.89
CA LEU A 45 -16.21 1.89 -23.01
C LEU A 45 -15.54 2.92 -22.10
N ASN A 46 -14.55 3.61 -22.66
CA ASN A 46 -13.93 4.85 -22.18
C ASN A 46 -13.37 4.83 -20.74
N ARG A 47 -12.13 4.31 -20.61
CA ARG A 47 -11.02 4.75 -19.72
C ARG A 47 -11.26 5.03 -18.22
N LYS A 48 -12.47 4.88 -17.69
CA LYS A 48 -12.79 5.08 -16.28
C LYS A 48 -13.32 3.75 -15.77
N ILE A 49 -12.51 3.05 -14.98
CA ILE A 49 -13.04 2.01 -14.12
C ILE A 49 -14.01 2.76 -13.20
N ILE A 50 -15.32 2.62 -13.45
CA ILE A 50 -16.36 3.14 -12.56
C ILE A 50 -16.41 2.17 -11.39
N THR A 51 -15.43 2.24 -10.49
CA THR A 51 -15.44 1.47 -9.23
C THR A 51 -16.15 2.19 -8.11
N GLU A 52 -16.46 3.49 -8.29
CA GLU A 52 -17.22 4.29 -7.33
C GLU A 52 -18.24 5.15 -8.09
N VAL A 53 -19.52 4.95 -7.78
CA VAL A 53 -20.61 5.83 -8.22
C VAL A 53 -20.72 6.93 -7.18
N ASN A 54 -19.97 8.02 -7.36
CA ASN A 54 -20.21 9.24 -6.59
C ASN A 54 -21.45 9.92 -7.16
N LEU A 55 -22.60 9.77 -6.50
CA LEU A 55 -23.89 10.36 -6.94
C LEU A 55 -23.98 11.89 -6.79
N ASN A 56 -22.89 12.57 -6.42
CA ASN A 56 -22.93 13.99 -6.05
C ASN A 56 -22.04 14.94 -6.87
N ASN A 57 -21.39 14.51 -7.95
CA ASN A 57 -20.58 15.42 -8.77
C ASN A 57 -21.09 15.48 -10.22
N ASP A 58 -21.84 16.54 -10.52
CA ASP A 58 -22.32 16.98 -11.83
C ASP A 58 -21.34 17.96 -12.52
N ASP A 59 -20.04 17.88 -12.21
CA ASP A 59 -19.06 18.82 -12.77
C ASP A 59 -18.19 18.16 -13.86
N GLU A 60 -18.36 18.73 -15.06
CA GLU A 60 -17.61 18.52 -16.29
C GLU A 60 -16.13 18.88 -16.08
N ASP A 61 -15.23 17.89 -16.03
CA ASP A 61 -13.80 18.14 -16.24
C ASP A 61 -13.22 17.06 -17.17
N ASN A 62 -13.07 17.48 -18.44
CA ASN A 62 -12.24 16.87 -19.45
C ASN A 62 -10.77 17.04 -19.04
N ASP A 63 -10.15 16.03 -18.43
CA ASP A 63 -8.70 16.05 -18.24
C ASP A 63 -8.03 14.78 -18.79
N GLU A 64 -7.00 15.06 -19.58
CA GLU A 64 -6.26 14.17 -20.45
C GLU A 64 -5.36 13.20 -19.68
N SER A 65 -4.99 12.12 -20.37
CA SER A 65 -3.95 11.13 -20.02
C SER A 65 -4.33 10.04 -19.02
N GLY A 66 -4.43 8.80 -19.55
CA GLY A 66 -4.66 7.54 -18.84
C GLY A 66 -3.48 7.12 -17.96
N ARG A 67 -3.16 7.96 -16.97
CA ARG A 67 -2.17 7.65 -15.94
C ARG A 67 -2.79 6.63 -14.98
N PRO A 68 -2.04 5.59 -14.56
CA PRO A 68 -2.48 4.70 -13.50
C PRO A 68 -2.93 5.54 -12.32
N SER A 69 -4.11 5.21 -11.77
CA SER A 69 -4.75 5.83 -10.62
C SER A 69 -3.72 6.53 -9.74
N ARG A 70 -3.72 7.88 -9.73
CA ARG A 70 -3.04 8.61 -8.65
C ARG A 70 -3.47 7.92 -7.37
N ALA A 71 -2.52 7.50 -6.52
CA ALA A 71 -2.83 6.87 -5.25
C ALA A 71 -3.93 7.70 -4.59
N ASN A 72 -5.13 7.12 -4.46
CA ASN A 72 -6.29 7.93 -4.14
C ASN A 72 -6.02 8.49 -2.74
N THR A 73 -6.21 9.79 -2.55
CA THR A 73 -5.94 10.42 -1.24
C THR A 73 -6.84 9.83 -0.14
N GLN A 74 -7.87 9.08 -0.54
CA GLN A 74 -8.83 8.37 0.30
C GLN A 74 -8.46 6.92 0.60
N ASP A 75 -7.45 6.34 -0.06
CA ASP A 75 -7.02 4.98 0.26
C ASP A 75 -6.54 4.91 1.72
N THR A 76 -6.74 3.80 2.40
CA THR A 76 -6.18 3.53 3.73
C THR A 76 -5.44 2.21 3.69
N TYR A 77 -4.20 2.20 4.18
CA TYR A 77 -3.33 1.04 4.11
C TYR A 77 -3.07 0.37 5.46
N LYS A 78 -2.96 -0.95 5.40
CA LYS A 78 -2.42 -1.79 6.47
C LYS A 78 -1.09 -2.35 5.99
N LEU A 79 -0.07 -2.27 6.85
CA LEU A 79 1.30 -2.65 6.53
C LEU A 79 1.72 -3.79 7.45
N TYR A 80 2.59 -4.66 6.93
CA TYR A 80 3.37 -5.58 7.74
C TYR A 80 4.82 -5.17 7.69
N LEU A 81 5.40 -4.98 8.86
CA LEU A 81 6.71 -4.39 9.07
C LEU A 81 7.63 -5.42 9.71
N GLU A 82 8.74 -5.76 9.06
CA GLU A 82 9.77 -6.62 9.65
C GLU A 82 10.83 -5.76 10.35
N ASP A 83 11.02 -5.94 11.65
CA ASP A 83 12.09 -5.27 12.40
C ASP A 83 13.46 -5.72 11.87
N VAL A 84 14.27 -4.76 11.44
CA VAL A 84 15.60 -5.03 10.85
C VAL A 84 16.51 -5.77 11.83
N SER A 85 16.40 -5.48 13.13
CA SER A 85 17.26 -6.02 14.19
C SER A 85 16.78 -7.36 14.73
N THR A 86 15.47 -7.55 14.90
CA THR A 86 14.90 -8.74 15.55
C THR A 86 14.24 -9.72 14.59
N LYS A 87 14.03 -9.33 13.32
CA LYS A 87 13.29 -10.08 12.30
C LYS A 87 11.85 -10.43 12.68
N LYS A 88 11.29 -9.74 13.68
CA LYS A 88 9.89 -9.89 14.08
C LYS A 88 9.00 -9.07 13.16
N ILE A 89 7.87 -9.66 12.76
CA ILE A 89 6.85 -8.99 11.96
C ILE A 89 5.85 -8.32 12.88
N THR A 90 5.59 -7.05 12.64
CA THR A 90 4.61 -6.24 13.37
C THR A 90 3.58 -5.71 12.38
N GLN A 91 2.32 -5.76 12.76
CA GLN A 91 1.24 -5.18 11.98
C GLN A 91 1.15 -3.67 12.27
N ALA A 92 0.88 -2.89 11.25
CA ALA A 92 0.71 -1.46 11.36
C ALA A 92 -0.45 -0.97 10.50
N TYR A 93 -1.11 0.09 10.95
CA TYR A 93 -2.17 0.76 10.19
C TYR A 93 -1.79 2.21 9.95
N GLU A 94 -2.18 2.69 8.78
CA GLU A 94 -2.23 4.10 8.46
C GLU A 94 -3.31 4.78 9.34
N ASN A 95 -2.89 5.55 10.34
CA ASN A 95 -3.82 6.30 11.21
C ASN A 95 -4.18 7.68 10.62
N GLU A 96 -3.35 8.18 9.72
CA GLU A 96 -3.60 9.33 8.86
C GLU A 96 -2.89 9.07 7.51
N PRO A 97 -3.34 9.66 6.38
CA PRO A 97 -2.69 9.46 5.10
C PRO A 97 -1.18 9.75 5.15
N LEU A 98 -0.36 8.71 4.94
CA LEU A 98 1.09 8.79 4.99
C LEU A 98 1.61 9.27 3.63
N ARG A 99 2.36 10.37 3.64
CA ARG A 99 2.82 11.04 2.41
C ARG A 99 3.62 10.09 1.50
N PHE A 100 4.51 9.29 2.10
CA PHE A 100 5.39 8.39 1.33
C PHE A 100 4.62 7.26 0.61
N LEU A 101 3.39 6.96 1.05
CA LEU A 101 2.51 6.00 0.37
C LEU A 101 1.71 6.64 -0.77
N ARG A 102 1.91 7.93 -1.08
CA ARG A 102 1.18 8.65 -2.14
C ARG A 102 2.10 9.33 -3.16
N THR A 103 3.42 9.17 -3.05
CA THR A 103 4.41 9.87 -3.89
C THR A 103 4.87 9.07 -5.10
N GLU A 104 4.92 7.75 -5.00
CA GLU A 104 5.49 6.89 -6.02
C GLU A 104 4.40 6.22 -6.87
N ASN A 105 4.72 5.97 -8.15
CA ASN A 105 3.94 5.09 -9.00
C ASN A 105 4.78 3.84 -9.29
N THR A 106 4.34 2.70 -8.77
CA THR A 106 5.05 1.43 -8.93
C THR A 106 4.68 0.70 -10.23
N GLY A 107 3.72 1.22 -11.00
CA GLY A 107 3.08 0.49 -12.10
C GLY A 107 2.11 -0.61 -11.63
N THR A 108 1.84 -0.67 -10.32
CA THR A 108 0.93 -1.64 -9.69
C THR A 108 0.04 -0.93 -8.65
N PRO A 109 -1.01 -1.59 -8.11
CA PRO A 109 -1.79 -1.06 -7.01
C PRO A 109 -1.00 -0.85 -5.70
N LEU A 110 0.24 -1.32 -5.59
CA LEU A 110 1.07 -1.05 -4.42
C LEU A 110 1.54 0.41 -4.40
N PRO A 111 1.39 1.13 -3.28
CA PRO A 111 1.78 2.54 -3.18
C PRO A 111 3.30 2.76 -3.20
N ILE A 112 4.09 1.76 -2.78
CA ILE A 112 5.55 1.74 -2.81
C ILE A 112 6.02 0.31 -3.11
N LYS A 113 7.26 0.16 -3.57
CA LYS A 113 7.88 -1.17 -3.66
C LYS A 113 8.08 -1.77 -2.27
N LEU A 114 7.91 -3.09 -2.17
CA LEU A 114 8.17 -3.82 -0.93
C LEU A 114 9.68 -3.88 -0.64
N GLY A 115 10.04 -3.96 0.64
CA GLY A 115 11.41 -3.94 1.13
C GLY A 115 11.98 -2.54 1.37
N GLY A 116 11.17 -1.48 1.24
CA GLY A 116 11.58 -0.13 1.63
C GLY A 116 11.79 -0.01 3.15
N ARG A 117 12.79 0.76 3.57
CA ARG A 117 13.11 1.03 4.98
C ARG A 117 12.20 2.11 5.54
N LEU A 118 11.58 1.82 6.68
CA LEU A 118 10.74 2.74 7.45
C LEU A 118 11.26 2.82 8.88
N THR A 119 11.63 4.01 9.34
CA THR A 119 11.90 4.24 10.75
C THR A 119 10.61 4.71 11.41
N VAL A 120 10.16 3.97 12.43
CA VAL A 120 9.07 4.41 13.30
C VAL A 120 9.69 5.00 14.56
N LEU A 121 9.40 6.28 14.82
CA LEU A 121 10.00 7.04 15.91
C LEU A 121 9.41 6.62 17.26
N LYS A 122 10.23 6.75 18.30
CA LYS A 122 9.82 6.62 19.71
C LYS A 122 8.56 7.44 19.97
N GLY A 123 7.60 6.86 20.69
CA GLY A 123 6.34 7.50 21.01
C GLY A 123 5.21 7.23 20.00
N ALA A 124 5.43 6.42 18.96
CA ALA A 124 4.35 5.89 18.12
C ALA A 124 3.33 5.11 18.96
N SER A 125 2.05 5.33 18.70
CA SER A 125 0.97 4.63 19.40
C SER A 125 0.95 3.17 18.99
N ILE A 126 0.82 2.31 19.99
CA ILE A 126 0.62 0.87 19.84
C ILE A 126 -0.71 0.54 20.49
N TYR A 127 -1.60 -0.10 19.75
CA TYR A 127 -2.90 -0.53 20.22
C TYR A 127 -3.07 -2.03 19.98
N ASN A 128 -3.26 -2.83 21.03
CA ASN A 128 -3.34 -4.29 20.94
C ASN A 128 -2.19 -4.92 20.11
N GLY A 129 -0.97 -4.40 20.28
CA GLY A 129 0.23 -4.88 19.55
C GLY A 129 0.36 -4.38 18.12
N VAL A 130 -0.52 -3.47 17.68
CA VAL A 130 -0.54 -2.91 16.34
C VAL A 130 -0.03 -1.47 16.34
N LEU A 131 0.89 -1.13 15.44
CA LEU A 131 1.42 0.23 15.30
C LEU A 131 0.44 1.14 14.55
N LEU A 132 0.14 2.30 15.12
CA LEU A 132 -0.64 3.35 14.47
C LEU A 132 0.31 4.39 13.89
N LEU A 133 0.49 4.34 12.57
CA LEU A 133 1.47 5.15 11.85
C LEU A 133 0.90 6.54 11.54
N THR A 134 1.71 7.57 11.80
CA THR A 134 1.42 8.96 11.46
C THR A 134 2.65 9.58 10.80
N ASN A 135 2.49 10.62 10.00
CA ASN A 135 3.61 11.31 9.36
C ASN A 135 4.60 11.86 10.38
N LYS A 136 4.13 12.24 11.57
CA LYS A 136 4.99 12.74 12.66
C LYS A 136 5.96 11.68 13.17
N ASN A 137 5.55 10.41 13.16
CA ASN A 137 6.31 9.31 13.78
C ASN A 137 6.89 8.34 12.76
N CYS A 138 6.87 8.69 11.47
CA CYS A 138 7.32 7.82 10.39
C CYS A 138 8.29 8.55 9.46
N GLU A 139 9.47 7.96 9.27
CA GLU A 139 10.46 8.41 8.30
C GLU A 139 10.72 7.28 7.30
N TYR A 140 10.24 7.45 6.07
CA TYR A 140 10.50 6.49 4.99
C TYR A 140 11.81 6.85 4.29
N HIS A 141 12.70 5.86 4.15
CA HIS A 141 14.04 6.02 3.59
C HIS A 141 14.20 5.35 2.21
N GLY A 142 13.13 4.77 1.66
CA GLY A 142 13.21 4.04 0.39
C GLY A 142 13.95 2.71 0.48
N ILE A 143 14.31 2.17 -0.67
CA ILE A 143 15.07 0.93 -0.77
C ILE A 143 16.56 1.21 -0.57
N HIS A 144 17.19 0.47 0.33
CA HIS A 144 18.64 0.52 0.55
C HIS A 144 19.36 -0.54 -0.28
N ALA A 145 20.59 -0.24 -0.74
CA ALA A 145 21.38 -1.15 -1.58
C ALA A 145 21.64 -2.52 -0.92
N ASP A 146 21.94 -2.53 0.38
CA ASP A 146 22.17 -3.77 1.14
C ASP A 146 20.97 -4.73 1.14
N ASP A 147 19.75 -4.24 0.93
CA ASP A 147 18.54 -5.05 0.97
C ASP A 147 18.12 -5.54 -0.44
N ALA A 148 18.90 -5.25 -1.48
CA ALA A 148 18.52 -5.45 -2.88
C ALA A 148 18.05 -6.88 -3.20
N SER A 149 18.75 -7.90 -2.68
CA SER A 149 18.35 -9.30 -2.89
C SER A 149 16.99 -9.63 -2.27
N TYR A 150 16.73 -9.10 -1.07
CA TYR A 150 15.46 -9.32 -0.38
C TYR A 150 14.31 -8.54 -1.04
N VAL A 151 14.58 -7.31 -1.47
CA VAL A 151 13.66 -6.50 -2.28
C VAL A 151 13.28 -7.23 -3.57
N SER A 152 14.22 -7.88 -4.26
CA SER A 152 13.92 -8.71 -5.43
C SER A 152 12.94 -9.82 -5.06
N ILE A 153 13.22 -10.60 -4.01
CA ILE A 153 12.35 -11.70 -3.56
C ILE A 153 10.92 -11.22 -3.26
N LEU A 154 10.76 -10.06 -2.63
CA LEU A 154 9.45 -9.53 -2.28
C LEU A 154 8.66 -9.05 -3.51
N ASN A 155 9.31 -8.42 -4.49
CA ASN A 155 8.65 -7.78 -5.63
C ASN A 155 8.60 -8.66 -6.89
N ASP A 156 9.47 -9.65 -7.04
CA ASP A 156 9.49 -10.54 -8.19
C ASP A 156 8.19 -11.35 -8.23
N GLY A 157 7.48 -11.27 -9.37
CA GLY A 157 6.18 -11.92 -9.53
C GLY A 157 5.08 -11.38 -8.62
N VAL A 158 5.20 -10.15 -8.10
CA VAL A 158 4.23 -9.57 -7.16
C VAL A 158 2.79 -9.62 -7.65
N ILE A 159 2.55 -9.43 -8.96
CA ILE A 159 1.20 -9.49 -9.54
C ILE A 159 0.55 -10.85 -9.28
N LYS A 160 1.25 -11.95 -9.59
CA LYS A 160 0.73 -13.32 -9.38
C LYS A 160 0.55 -13.61 -7.89
N LYS A 161 1.52 -13.23 -7.06
CA LYS A 161 1.44 -13.40 -5.59
C LYS A 161 0.22 -12.68 -5.01
N GLN A 162 -0.08 -11.47 -5.47
CA GLN A 162 -1.23 -10.69 -4.99
C GLN A 162 -2.56 -11.31 -5.45
N ILE A 163 -2.64 -11.80 -6.69
CA ILE A 163 -3.82 -12.55 -7.17
C ILE A 163 -4.07 -13.78 -6.30
N GLU A 164 -3.04 -14.59 -6.06
CA GLU A 164 -3.13 -15.79 -5.21
C GLU A 164 -3.56 -15.42 -3.78
N LEU A 165 -2.95 -14.40 -3.17
CA LEU A 165 -3.30 -13.92 -1.84
C LEU A 165 -4.73 -13.40 -1.75
N LEU A 166 -5.27 -12.81 -2.82
CA LEU A 166 -6.65 -12.28 -2.89
C LEU A 166 -7.69 -13.35 -3.23
N GLN A 167 -7.26 -14.56 -3.61
CA GLN A 167 -8.14 -15.71 -3.88
C GLN A 167 -8.33 -16.65 -2.69
N LEU A 168 -7.48 -16.55 -1.66
CA LEU A 168 -7.64 -17.26 -0.38
C LEU A 168 -8.92 -16.85 0.38
#